data_AF-A0AAV2QJX5-F1
#
_entry.id   AF-A0AAV2QJX5-F1
#
_cell.length_a   1.000
_cell.length_b   1.000
_cell.length_c   1.000
_cell.angle_alpha   90.00
_cell.angle_beta   90.00
_cell.angle_gamma   90.00
#
_symmetry.space_group_name_H-M   'P 1'
#
loop_
_entity.id
_entity.type
_entity.pdbx_description
1 polymer ?
#
loop_
_entity_poly.entity_id
_entity_poly.type
_entity_poly.pdbx_seq_one_letter_code
_entity_poly.pdbx_strand_id
1 'polypeptide(L)'
;GCNIPLKGFKHSIWEGGTRVPAFIHSPLLKNTPRIYDGLFHITDWYNTLLAAAGASGLPQNDGHNQWDSLRTGMITPPRQDFIYNIDETMHPTRGAIRVGDYKYIMGETGGGKHGLYNIA
;
A
#
# COMPACT_ATOMS: atom_id res chain seq x y z
N GLY A 1 20.52 0.42 -4.80
CA GLY A 1 19.65 0.44 -3.60
C GLY A 1 19.65 -0.95 -3.00
N CYS A 2 19.58 -1.05 -1.67
CA CYS A 2 19.44 -2.33 -0.97
C CYS A 2 17.99 -2.47 -0.52
N ASN A 3 17.29 -3.49 -1.03
CA ASN A 3 15.89 -3.75 -0.72
C ASN A 3 15.69 -4.99 0.14
N ILE A 4 16.78 -5.61 0.63
CA ILE A 4 16.71 -6.85 1.43
C ILE A 4 15.76 -6.63 2.62
N PRO A 5 14.83 -7.57 2.88
CA PRO A 5 14.66 -8.89 2.27
C PRO A 5 13.76 -8.94 1.03
N LEU A 6 13.26 -7.80 0.56
CA LEU A 6 12.26 -7.71 -0.49
C LEU A 6 12.85 -7.95 -1.88
N LYS A 7 12.12 -8.72 -2.70
CA LYS A 7 12.49 -9.02 -4.08
C LYS A 7 12.32 -7.79 -4.97
N GLY A 8 13.21 -7.60 -5.93
CA GLY A 8 13.08 -6.58 -6.98
C GLY A 8 13.63 -5.21 -6.57
N PHE A 9 13.47 -4.25 -7.47
CA PHE A 9 14.04 -2.91 -7.38
C PHE A 9 13.12 -1.88 -8.05
N LYS A 10 13.55 -0.62 -8.09
CA LYS A 10 12.85 0.46 -8.80
C LYS A 10 12.40 -0.01 -10.20
N HIS A 11 11.18 0.35 -10.60
CA HIS A 11 10.50 -0.10 -11.83
C HIS A 11 9.95 -1.53 -11.82
N SER A 12 10.29 -2.36 -10.83
CA SER A 12 9.65 -3.67 -10.68
C SER A 12 8.38 -3.54 -9.83
N ILE A 13 7.39 -4.39 -10.10
CA ILE A 13 6.15 -4.45 -9.29
C ILE A 13 6.27 -5.44 -8.12
N TRP A 14 7.47 -5.98 -7.87
CA TRP A 14 7.78 -6.74 -6.67
C TRP A 14 7.83 -5.83 -5.44
N GLU A 15 7.82 -6.42 -4.25
CA GLU A 15 7.83 -5.68 -2.98
C GLU A 15 9.02 -4.71 -2.86
N GLY A 16 10.21 -5.07 -3.34
CA GLY A 16 11.39 -4.18 -3.31
C GLY A 16 11.28 -2.97 -4.24
N GLY A 17 10.35 -2.98 -5.19
CA GLY A 17 10.04 -1.82 -6.04
C GLY A 17 8.87 -0.97 -5.54
N THR A 18 8.04 -1.50 -4.65
CA THR A 18 6.70 -0.94 -4.35
C THR A 18 6.38 -0.80 -2.86
N ARG A 19 6.95 -1.63 -2.00
CA ARG A 19 6.87 -1.50 -0.54
C ARG A 19 8.05 -0.65 -0.06
N VAL A 20 7.71 0.49 0.55
CA VAL A 20 8.69 1.49 0.99
C VAL A 20 8.56 1.73 2.50
N PRO A 21 9.64 2.13 3.18
CA PRO A 21 9.55 2.61 4.56
C PRO A 21 8.65 3.84 4.64
N ALA A 22 7.75 3.87 5.61
CA ALA A 22 6.90 5.02 5.91
C ALA A 22 6.73 5.14 7.43
N PHE A 23 6.63 6.38 7.91
CA PHE A 23 6.38 6.67 9.32
C PHE A 23 5.52 7.93 9.44
N ILE A 24 4.76 8.01 10.53
CA ILE A 24 4.04 9.21 10.94
C ILE A 24 4.43 9.56 12.36
N HIS A 25 4.49 10.86 12.65
CA HIS A 25 4.74 11.37 13.99
C HIS A 25 3.76 12.50 14.27
N SER A 26 3.02 12.39 15.36
CA SER A 26 2.12 13.42 15.85
C SER A 26 1.75 13.15 17.31
N PRO A 27 1.59 14.19 18.15
CA PRO A 27 1.07 14.04 19.51
C PRO A 27 -0.38 13.54 19.54
N LEU A 28 -1.09 13.55 18.41
CA LEU A 28 -2.46 13.03 18.30
C LEU A 28 -2.52 11.51 18.25
N LEU A 29 -1.41 10.83 17.95
CA LEU A 29 -1.34 9.38 17.87
C LEU A 29 -1.29 8.77 19.27
N LYS A 30 -2.20 7.84 19.54
CA LYS A 30 -2.24 7.05 20.79
C LYS A 30 -1.47 5.75 20.61
N ASN A 31 -1.09 5.08 21.69
CA ASN A 31 -0.43 3.77 21.64
C ASN A 31 0.84 3.78 20.75
N THR A 32 1.72 4.74 21.00
CA THR A 32 3.01 4.88 20.32
C THR A 32 4.16 4.61 21.30
N PRO A 33 5.31 4.05 20.84
CA PRO A 33 5.60 3.61 19.48
C PRO A 33 4.87 2.32 19.11
N ARG A 34 4.54 2.16 17.81
CA ARG A 34 4.00 0.91 17.27
C ARG A 34 4.27 0.78 15.78
N ILE A 35 4.08 -0.45 15.28
CA ILE A 35 4.01 -0.76 13.85
C ILE A 35 2.54 -0.75 13.43
N TYR A 36 2.26 -0.25 12.23
CA TYR A 36 0.95 -0.35 11.61
C TYR A 36 0.99 -1.45 10.55
N ASP A 37 0.32 -2.58 10.83
CA ASP A 37 0.31 -3.75 9.94
C ASP A 37 -0.79 -3.69 8.87
N GLY A 38 -1.59 -2.62 8.85
CA GLY A 38 -2.63 -2.42 7.84
C GLY A 38 -2.05 -2.07 6.47
N LEU A 39 -2.74 -2.51 5.41
CA LEU A 39 -2.41 -2.08 4.05
C LEU A 39 -2.60 -0.56 3.95
N PHE A 40 -1.62 0.11 3.35
CA PHE A 40 -1.65 1.54 3.08
C PHE A 40 -1.14 1.79 1.67
N HIS A 41 -1.92 2.51 0.86
CA HIS A 41 -1.55 2.87 -0.50
C HIS A 41 -1.29 4.37 -0.63
N ILE A 42 -0.48 4.79 -1.60
CA ILE A 42 -0.13 6.22 -1.78
C ILE A 42 -1.37 7.11 -1.95
N THR A 43 -2.44 6.58 -2.56
CA THR A 43 -3.71 7.28 -2.76
C THR A 43 -4.46 7.57 -1.45
N ASP A 44 -4.20 6.81 -0.38
CA ASP A 44 -4.86 6.98 0.92
C ASP A 44 -4.45 8.27 1.62
N TRP A 45 -3.26 8.79 1.33
CA TRP A 45 -2.73 9.98 2.01
C TRP A 45 -3.67 11.17 1.87
N TYR A 46 -4.27 11.36 0.70
CA TYR A 46 -5.12 12.52 0.45
C TYR A 46 -6.33 12.54 1.39
N ASN A 47 -7.12 11.47 1.41
CA ASN A 47 -8.30 11.39 2.27
C ASN A 47 -7.93 11.29 3.77
N THR A 48 -6.82 10.62 4.08
CA THR A 48 -6.32 10.48 5.46
C THR A 48 -5.88 11.82 6.05
N LEU A 49 -5.15 12.64 5.28
CA LEU A 49 -4.69 13.96 5.74
C LEU A 49 -5.84 14.96 5.87
N LEU A 50 -6.83 14.92 4.95
CA LEU A 50 -8.05 15.73 5.08
C LEU A 50 -8.82 15.39 6.36
N ALA A 51 -8.99 14.10 6.65
CA ALA A 51 -9.63 13.66 7.89
C ALA A 51 -8.83 14.09 9.13
N ALA A 52 -7.50 13.98 9.10
CA ALA A 52 -6.63 14.42 10.18
C ALA A 52 -6.73 15.94 10.43
N ALA A 53 -6.97 16.73 9.38
CA ALA A 53 -7.17 18.17 9.45
C ALA A 53 -8.59 18.58 9.88
N GLY A 54 -9.51 17.63 10.10
CA GLY A 54 -10.88 17.92 10.51
C GLY A 54 -11.79 18.39 9.37
N ALA A 55 -11.50 17.98 8.13
CA ALA A 55 -12.39 18.27 6.99
C ALA A 55 -13.81 17.72 7.24
N SER A 56 -14.83 18.49 6.86
CA SER A 56 -16.25 18.13 7.02
C SER A 56 -16.74 17.08 6.03
N GLY A 57 -15.96 16.77 5.00
CA GLY A 57 -16.28 15.79 3.98
C GLY A 57 -15.01 15.29 3.29
N LEU A 58 -15.13 14.13 2.65
CA LEU A 58 -14.06 13.50 1.89
C LEU A 58 -14.49 13.32 0.43
N PRO A 59 -13.58 13.52 -0.52
CA PRO A 59 -13.88 13.33 -1.93
C PRO A 59 -14.03 11.85 -2.30
N GLN A 60 -14.86 11.58 -3.30
CA GLN A 60 -14.99 10.26 -3.90
C GLN A 60 -13.82 10.02 -4.87
N ASN A 61 -12.82 9.27 -4.43
CA ASN A 61 -11.64 8.86 -5.18
C ASN A 61 -11.15 7.49 -4.67
N ASP A 62 -10.01 7.01 -5.17
CA ASP A 62 -9.45 5.71 -4.80
C ASP A 62 -8.79 5.67 -3.41
N GLY A 63 -8.79 6.78 -2.66
CA GLY A 63 -8.14 6.91 -1.36
C GLY A 63 -9.07 6.52 -0.21
N HIS A 64 -8.58 5.67 0.69
CA HIS A 64 -9.30 5.32 1.92
C HIS A 64 -8.84 6.25 3.05
N ASN A 65 -9.79 6.72 3.87
CA ASN A 65 -9.45 7.44 5.10
C ASN A 65 -8.94 6.47 6.16
N GLN A 66 -7.65 6.48 6.42
CA GLN A 66 -6.98 5.62 7.39
C GLN A 66 -6.79 6.29 8.76
N TRP A 67 -7.25 7.54 8.94
CA TRP A 67 -6.86 8.37 10.08
C TRP A 67 -7.20 7.76 11.43
N ASP A 68 -8.40 7.20 11.60
CA ASP A 68 -8.79 6.64 12.89
C ASP A 68 -8.01 5.35 13.22
N SER A 69 -7.72 4.50 12.23
CA SER A 69 -6.85 3.33 12.41
C SER A 69 -5.40 3.75 12.75
N LEU A 70 -4.88 4.79 12.09
CA LEU A 70 -3.56 5.36 12.37
C LEU A 70 -3.50 6.13 13.70
N ARG A 71 -4.58 6.74 14.15
CA ARG A 71 -4.60 7.53 15.39
C ARG A 71 -4.79 6.65 16.62
N THR A 72 -5.60 5.60 16.51
CA THR A 72 -5.97 4.73 17.65
C THR A 72 -5.18 3.43 17.72
N GLY A 73 -4.81 2.86 16.56
CA GLY A 73 -4.17 1.54 16.48
C GLY A 73 -5.09 0.37 16.84
N MET A 74 -6.40 0.57 16.92
CA MET A 74 -7.35 -0.44 17.42
C MET A 74 -8.49 -0.75 16.45
N ILE A 75 -8.55 -0.04 15.32
CA ILE A 75 -9.62 -0.21 14.33
C ILE A 75 -9.05 -0.97 13.14
N THR A 76 -9.84 -1.91 12.62
CA THR A 76 -9.53 -2.65 11.40
C THR A 76 -9.12 -1.67 10.28
N PRO A 77 -7.96 -1.88 9.64
CA PRO A 77 -7.54 -1.07 8.51
C PRO A 77 -8.63 -0.98 7.42
N PRO A 78 -9.01 0.22 6.96
CA PRO A 78 -10.08 0.37 5.97
C PRO A 78 -9.70 -0.13 4.58
N ARG A 79 -8.41 -0.18 4.24
CA ARG A 79 -7.93 -0.73 2.97
C ARG A 79 -7.68 -2.23 3.11
N GLN A 80 -8.28 -3.00 2.22
CA GLN A 80 -8.14 -4.46 2.15
C GLN A 80 -7.48 -4.92 0.84
N ASP A 81 -7.47 -4.07 -0.18
CA ASP A 81 -6.89 -4.35 -1.48
C ASP A 81 -6.41 -3.06 -2.17
N PHE A 82 -5.59 -3.22 -3.21
CA PHE A 82 -5.26 -2.16 -4.18
C PHE A 82 -4.59 -2.74 -5.43
N ILE A 83 -4.72 -2.01 -6.53
CA ILE A 83 -4.02 -2.29 -7.79
C ILE A 83 -2.71 -1.50 -7.81
N TYR A 84 -1.59 -2.14 -8.17
CA TYR A 84 -0.30 -1.47 -8.33
C TYR A 84 -0.21 -0.74 -9.68
N ASN A 85 -0.53 -1.46 -10.75
CA ASN A 85 -0.58 -0.95 -12.12
C ASN A 85 -1.34 -1.93 -13.02
N ILE A 86 -1.79 -1.40 -14.16
CA ILE A 86 -2.22 -2.17 -15.33
C ILE A 86 -1.53 -1.52 -16.52
N ASP A 87 -0.50 -2.16 -17.03
CA ASP A 87 0.28 -1.70 -18.17
C ASP A 87 0.02 -2.60 -19.38
N GLU A 88 -0.92 -2.15 -20.20
CA GLU A 88 -1.32 -2.82 -21.45
C GLU A 88 -0.40 -2.51 -22.62
N THR A 89 0.51 -1.53 -22.47
CA THR A 89 1.47 -1.16 -23.52
C THR A 89 2.62 -2.17 -23.61
N MET A 90 2.80 -2.97 -22.56
CA MET A 90 3.74 -4.07 -22.49
C MET A 90 3.06 -5.38 -22.91
N HIS A 91 3.77 -6.21 -23.68
CA HIS A 91 3.29 -7.54 -24.07
C HIS A 91 4.21 -8.64 -23.50
N PRO A 92 3.68 -9.57 -22.67
CA PRO A 92 2.31 -9.59 -22.12
C PRO A 92 2.05 -8.43 -21.15
N THR A 93 0.77 -8.07 -20.97
CA THR A 93 0.31 -7.04 -20.01
C THR A 93 0.97 -7.24 -18.66
N ARG A 94 1.47 -6.15 -18.07
CA ARG A 94 2.09 -6.18 -16.73
C ARG A 94 1.11 -5.58 -15.73
N GLY A 95 0.87 -6.29 -14.64
CA GLY A 95 -0.03 -5.80 -13.61
C GLY A 95 0.12 -6.54 -12.30
N ALA A 96 -0.31 -5.90 -11.22
CA ALA A 96 -0.45 -6.58 -9.94
C ALA A 96 -1.61 -6.02 -9.12
N ILE A 97 -2.19 -6.91 -8.31
CA ILE A 97 -3.19 -6.58 -7.30
C ILE A 97 -2.78 -7.19 -5.96
N ARG A 98 -2.95 -6.42 -4.88
CA ARG A 98 -2.85 -6.87 -3.50
C ARG A 98 -4.26 -7.10 -2.96
N VAL A 99 -4.51 -8.23 -2.32
CA VAL A 99 -5.73 -8.49 -1.52
C VAL A 99 -5.32 -9.21 -0.24
N GLY A 100 -5.47 -8.56 0.91
CA GLY A 100 -5.02 -9.09 2.20
C GLY A 100 -3.57 -9.56 2.14
N ASP A 101 -3.33 -10.83 2.47
CA ASP A 101 -2.00 -11.47 2.47
C ASP A 101 -1.52 -11.92 1.10
N TYR A 102 -2.35 -11.83 0.07
CA TYR A 102 -2.03 -12.30 -1.28
C TYR A 102 -1.71 -11.18 -2.25
N LYS A 103 -0.79 -11.46 -3.18
CA LYS A 103 -0.43 -10.59 -4.29
C LYS A 103 -0.42 -11.41 -5.57
N TYR A 104 -1.24 -11.02 -6.53
CA TYR A 104 -1.22 -11.60 -7.87
C TYR A 104 -0.39 -10.71 -8.79
N ILE A 105 0.55 -11.32 -9.52
CA ILE A 105 1.41 -10.65 -10.49
C ILE A 105 1.19 -11.27 -11.88
N MET A 106 0.99 -10.41 -12.87
CA MET A 106 0.86 -10.75 -14.28
C MET A 106 2.01 -10.13 -15.08
N GLY A 107 2.50 -10.86 -16.09
CA GLY A 107 3.51 -10.40 -17.03
C GLY A 107 4.96 -10.52 -16.54
N GLU A 108 5.91 -10.06 -17.37
CA GLU A 108 7.33 -10.06 -17.04
C GLU A 108 7.69 -8.84 -16.18
N THR A 109 8.04 -9.04 -14.92
CA THR A 109 8.06 -7.95 -13.93
C THR A 109 9.43 -7.72 -13.30
N GLY A 110 10.49 -7.89 -14.09
CA GLY A 110 11.87 -7.67 -13.63
C GLY A 110 12.42 -8.84 -12.80
N GLY A 111 12.38 -10.06 -13.35
CA GLY A 111 13.07 -11.22 -12.80
C GLY A 111 12.22 -12.22 -12.00
N GLY A 112 10.95 -12.43 -12.36
CA GLY A 112 10.13 -13.49 -11.77
C GLY A 112 8.99 -13.95 -12.65
N LYS A 113 8.33 -15.04 -12.23
CA LYS A 113 7.18 -15.62 -12.91
C LYS A 113 5.91 -14.84 -12.55
N HIS A 114 4.91 -14.88 -13.43
CA HIS A 114 3.55 -14.53 -13.04
C HIS A 114 3.04 -15.52 -11.99
N GLY A 115 2.08 -15.11 -11.16
CA GLY A 115 1.47 -16.01 -10.20
C GLY A 115 0.86 -15.31 -8.99
N LEU A 116 0.26 -16.13 -8.13
CA LEU A 116 -0.27 -15.75 -6.83
C LEU A 116 0.79 -16.02 -5.76
N TYR A 117 1.08 -15.01 -4.94
CA TYR A 117 2.05 -15.06 -3.87
C TYR A 117 1.38 -14.76 -2.53
N ASN A 118 1.63 -15.57 -1.51
CA ASN A 118 1.39 -15.18 -0.12
C ASN A 118 2.61 -14.39 0.37
N ILE A 119 2.40 -13.18 0.85
CA ILE A 119 3.46 -12.25 1.27
C ILE A 119 3.18 -11.63 2.66
N ALA A 120 2.39 -12.32 3.49
CA ALA A 120 2.30 -12.04 4.92
C ALA A 120 3.67 -12.17 5.61
#